data_AF-A0A6N2ECA2-F1
#
_entry.id   AF-A0A6N2ECA2-F1
#
_cell.length_a   1.000
_cell.length_b   1.000
_cell.length_c   1.000
_cell.angle_alpha   90.00
_cell.angle_beta   90.00
_cell.angle_gamma   90.00
#
_symmetry.space_group_name_H-M   'P 1'
#
loop_
_entity.id
_entity.type
_entity.pdbx_description
1 polymer ?
#
loop_
_entity_poly.entity_id
_entity_poly.type
_entity_poly.pdbx_seq_one_letter_code
_entity_poly.pdbx_strand_id
1 'polypeptide(L)' 'MLGLYDSHGVLRYAGRDRADCLAYAELFSLDEAAFSLEPLVLLVTNPAAVTPASVLQPLV' A
#
# COMPACT_ATOMS: atom_id res chain seq x y z
N MET A 1 5.71 -7.64 0.97
CA MET A 1 6.03 -6.50 0.10
C MET A 1 6.13 -5.27 0.96
N LEU A 2 7.07 -4.38 0.64
CA LEU A 2 7.32 -3.13 1.34
C LEU A 2 7.18 -1.96 0.37
N GLY A 3 6.64 -0.85 0.86
CA GLY A 3 6.55 0.40 0.13
C GLY A 3 7.56 1.39 0.69
N LEU A 4 8.25 2.11 -0.20
CA LEU A 4 9.04 3.28 0.11
C LEU A 4 8.20 4.53 -0.14
N TYR A 5 7.93 5.26 0.94
CA TYR A 5 7.16 6.49 0.93
C TYR A 5 8.08 7.69 1.14
N ASP A 6 7.88 8.78 0.43
CA ASP A 6 8.62 10.02 0.67
C ASP A 6 8.07 10.81 1.89
N SER A 7 8.71 11.94 2.21
CA SER A 7 8.31 12.85 3.28
C SER A 7 6.91 13.48 3.10
N HIS A 8 6.32 13.40 1.91
CA HIS A 8 4.96 13.83 1.63
C HIS A 8 3.94 12.69 1.73
N GLY A 9 4.39 11.48 2.07
CA GLY A 9 3.56 10.27 2.14
C GLY A 9 3.24 9.67 0.77
N VAL A 10 3.97 10.04 -0.29
CA VAL A 10 3.77 9.49 -1.63
C VAL A 10 4.57 8.20 -1.78
N LEU A 11 3.90 7.12 -2.20
CA LEU A 11 4.55 5.86 -2.55
C LEU A 11 5.42 6.05 -3.80
N ARG A 12 6.75 6.01 -3.63
CA ARG A 12 7.71 6.13 -4.72
C ARG A 12 8.08 4.78 -5.32
N TYR A 13 8.16 3.74 -4.50
CA TYR A 13 8.56 2.41 -4.93
C TYR A 13 7.93 1.31 -4.08
N ALA A 14 7.63 0.16 -4.69
CA ALA A 14 7.13 -1.03 -4.01
C ALA A 14 8.07 -2.21 -4.30
N GLY A 15 8.80 -2.65 -3.28
CA GLY A 15 9.78 -3.73 -3.35
C GLY A 15 9.27 -5.03 -2.72
N ARG A 16 9.99 -6.13 -2.96
CA ARG A 16 9.67 -7.41 -2.32
C ARG A 16 10.03 -7.36 -0.84
N ASP A 17 11.19 -6.80 -0.53
CA ASP A 17 11.76 -6.67 0.80
C ASP A 17 12.45 -5.31 1.02
N ARG A 18 13.11 -5.17 2.18
CA ARG A 18 13.78 -3.94 2.59
C ARG A 18 15.00 -3.63 1.71
N ALA A 19 15.73 -4.65 1.25
CA ALA A 19 16.94 -4.45 0.46
C ALA A 19 16.59 -3.85 -0.90
N ASP A 20 15.52 -4.33 -1.53
CA ASP A 20 15.01 -3.75 -2.78
C ASP A 20 14.66 -2.26 -2.63
N CYS A 21 13.96 -1.90 -1.55
CA CYS A 21 13.57 -0.51 -1.30
C CYS A 21 14.78 0.40 -1.00
N LEU A 22 15.78 -0.10 -0.27
CA LEU A 22 17.01 0.65 0.00
C LEU A 22 17.87 0.82 -1.25
N ALA A 23 17.98 -0.22 -2.09
CA ALA A 23 18.68 -0.11 -3.37
C ALA A 23 18.05 0.97 -4.27
N TYR A 24 16.71 1.08 -4.26
CA TYR A 24 16.01 2.20 -4.91
C TYR A 24 16.37 3.55 -4.28
N ALA A 25 16.38 3.64 -2.94
CA ALA A 25 16.74 4.87 -2.23
C ALA A 25 18.17 5.36 -2.58
N GLU A 26 19.13 4.44 -2.58
CA GLU A 26 20.53 4.70 -2.93
C GLU A 26 20.68 5.17 -4.37
N LEU A 27 20.01 4.51 -5.32
CA LEU A 27 20.06 4.85 -6.75
C LEU A 27 19.64 6.30 -7.02
N PHE A 28 18.69 6.81 -6.23
CA PHE A 28 18.17 8.18 -6.35
C PHE A 28 18.73 9.15 -5.29
N SER A 29 19.70 8.72 -4.48
CA SER A 29 20.28 9.52 -3.38
C SER A 29 19.21 10.13 -2.46
N LEU A 30 18.18 9.34 -2.13
CA LEU A 30 17.16 9.74 -1.18
C LEU A 30 17.75 9.79 0.23
N ASP A 31 17.50 10.89 0.95
CA ASP A 31 17.93 11.06 2.33
C ASP A 31 17.17 10.10 3.25
N GLU A 32 17.86 9.41 4.16
CA GLU A 32 17.25 8.43 5.09
C GLU A 32 16.19 9.05 6.01
N ALA A 33 16.26 10.36 6.29
CA ALA A 33 15.24 11.07 7.05
C ALA A 33 14.05 11.52 6.17
N ALA A 34 14.16 11.41 4.84
CA ALA A 34 13.17 11.85 3.87
C ALA A 34 12.32 10.71 3.29
N PHE A 35 12.49 9.47 3.76
CA PHE A 35 11.61 8.36 3.38
C PHE A 35 11.26 7.44 4.56
N SER A 36 10.15 6.73 4.45
CA SER A 36 9.76 5.66 5.36
C SER A 36 9.48 4.36 4.59
N LEU A 37 9.66 3.22 5.29
CA LEU A 37 9.39 1.90 4.74
C LEU A 37 8.21 1.27 5.49
N GLU A 38 7.11 1.05 4.78
CA GLU A 38 5.87 0.53 5.38
C GLU A 38 5.43 -0.78 4.70
N PRO A 39 4.85 -1.75 5.45
CA PRO A 39 4.30 -2.96 4.87
C PRO A 39 3.15 -2.65 3.90
N LEU A 40 3.22 -3.19 2.68
CA LEU A 40 2.11 -3.11 1.73
C LEU A 40 1.13 -4.24 1.99
N VAL A 41 -0.07 -3.89 2.45
CA VAL A 41 -1.19 -4.81 2.54
C VAL A 41 -1.92 -4.79 1.20
N LEU A 42 -1.74 -5.83 0.40
CA LEU A 42 -2.60 -6.05 -0.76
C LEU A 42 -3.96 -6.47 -0.24
N LEU A 43 -4.89 -5.51 -0.17
CA LEU A 43 -6.31 -5.82 -0.06
C LEU A 43 -6.71 -6.51 -1.37
N VAL A 44 -6.69 -7.84 -1.36
CA VAL A 44 -7.37 -8.62 -2.38
C VAL A 44 -8.85 -8.36 -2.18
N THR A 45 -9.38 -7.34 -2.85
CA THR A 45 -10.81 -7.16 -2.98
C THR A 45 -11.29 -8.30 -3.84
N ASN A 46 -11.97 -9.28 -3.22
CA ASN A 46 -12.69 -10.28 -3.98
C ASN A 46 -13.82 -9.54 -4.72
N PRO A 47 -13.79 -9.42 -6.06
CA PRO A 47 -14.85 -8.72 -6.79
C PRO A 47 -16.21 -9.42 -6.64
N ALA A 48 -16.25 -10.66 -6.17
CA ALA A 48 -17.50 -11.40 -5.90
C ALA A 48 -18.12 -11.12 -4.52
N ALA A 49 -17.46 -10.36 -3.63
CA ALA A 49 -17.98 -10.09 -2.28
C ALA A 49 -18.92 -8.87 -2.19
N VAL A 50 -19.12 -8.15 -3.30
CA VAL A 50 -20.04 -7.00 -3.35
C VAL A 50 -21.45 -7.48 -3.70
N THR A 51 -22.08 -8.27 -2.82
CA THR A 51 -23.54 -8.48 -2.88
C THR A 51 -24.23 -7.40 -2.03
N PRO A 52 -25.01 -6.48 -2.62
CA PRO A 52 -25.89 -5.62 -1.84
C PRO A 52 -27.10 -6.43 -1.38
N ALA A 53 -27.02 -7.08 -0.20
CA ALA A 53 -28.14 -7.82 0.36
C ALA A 53 -28.33 -7.51 1.84
N SER A 54 -28.93 -6.34 2.12
CA SER A 54 -29.82 -6.13 3.27
C SER A 54 -30.44 -4.73 3.22
N VAL A 55 -31.26 -4.47 2.20
CA VAL A 55 -32.45 -3.63 2.42
C VAL A 55 -33.58 -4.62 2.68
N LEU A 56 -33.67 -5.09 3.93
CA LEU A 56 -34.85 -5.83 4.39
C LEU A 56 -35.97 -4.80 4.49
N GLN A 57 -36.84 -4.79 3.48
CA GLN A 57 -38.08 -4.04 3.49
C GLN A 57 -38.96 -4.56 4.65
N PRO A 58 -39.61 -3.69 5.45
CA PRO A 58 -40.64 -4.17 6.35
C PRO A 58 -41.84 -4.67 5.52
N LEU A 59 -42.19 -5.93 5.71
CA LEU A 59 -43.39 -6.57 5.20
C LEU A 59 -44.58 -6.13 6.07
N VAL A 60 -45.51 -5.39 5.46
CA VAL A 60 -46.91 -5.08 5.88
C VAL A 60 -47.13 -4.70 7.35
#